data_AF-I3Z0T7-F1
#
_entry.id   AF-I3Z0T7-F1
#
_cell.length_a   1.000
_cell.length_b   1.000
_cell.length_c   1.000
_cell.angle_alpha   90.00
_cell.angle_beta   90.00
_cell.angle_gamma   90.00
#
_symmetry.space_group_name_H-M   'P 1'
#
loop_
_entity.id
_entity.type
_entity.pdbx_description
1 polymer ?
#
loop_
_entity_poly.entity_id
_entity_poly.type
_entity_poly.pdbx_seq_one_letter_code
_entity_poly.pdbx_strand_id
1 'polypeptide(L)'
;MKYTFLLILFVSLFFVESYAQDQLASYNRAKTLIGYGNYKEAMDLLRPYLDETQYGELANYATYHFAEAAFLNSQYALSKATLTPLLEKKSWNKIEDANYLMALIHFEEGNNSEALNTILQITDPAIKTEAENASFKYLKEASLSYLVGNIKKYESNRGFLFALKTQLESQTVMSTNDKSVYNQIKDVKLDPLDNTPERTLRVKNNGVLDVAIVLPFNYAGGTGVSNINAGNFIFDLYQGIDFAIKGAVKEGVQLNVKTFDTERNPSKINSIFADPFFDQVDLIIGPLYPEETDVVAKFAQKNQIPFINPLSNVDDKLDTYEFAYLFRPSISSISEGVFEYARKFIQGKRIAIGYSNSTRDEQLAKKMVSDATKYGFQIVANQEITDRNIRTFFTDLNLRSGNATAKADIIIILSDDPNVASPTFGLLESISGNTPVMVMDTWLFFNFANFEMLQNQNFHFISNNTIRFASSQVEEFREAFFEENQIYPSLNAHLGYELMNWVTTTINSSKGFDFRKNLNEIGRSEGRISYGLDFRNSRNNKFVPILKLENGVLEEK
;
A
#
# COMPACT_ATOMS: atom_id res chain seq x y z
N MET A 1 -8.90 12.02 -72.95
CA MET A 1 -10.07 11.87 -72.06
C MET A 1 -10.17 10.39 -71.72
N LYS A 2 -10.48 9.90 -70.52
CA LYS A 2 -10.66 10.41 -69.14
C LYS A 2 -10.99 9.11 -68.35
N TYR A 3 -10.37 8.86 -67.19
CA TYR A 3 -10.84 8.14 -65.98
C TYR A 3 -11.76 6.90 -66.16
N THR A 4 -11.58 5.73 -65.53
CA THR A 4 -11.69 5.33 -64.10
C THR A 4 -11.83 3.78 -64.18
N PHE A 5 -11.42 2.87 -63.29
CA PHE A 5 -11.59 2.76 -61.84
C PHE A 5 -10.74 1.55 -61.41
N LEU A 6 -9.94 1.70 -60.35
CA LEU A 6 -9.15 0.64 -59.71
C LEU A 6 -9.56 0.67 -58.24
N LEU A 7 -10.20 -0.38 -57.74
CA LEU A 7 -10.05 -0.93 -56.39
C LEU A 7 -11.03 -2.09 -56.13
N ILE A 8 -10.63 -2.98 -55.21
CA ILE A 8 -11.39 -4.04 -54.50
C ILE A 8 -11.36 -5.43 -55.15
N LEU A 9 -10.37 -6.25 -54.76
CA LEU A 9 -10.60 -7.47 -53.98
C LEU A 9 -9.25 -8.10 -53.57
N PHE A 10 -8.70 -7.68 -52.44
CA PHE A 10 -7.61 -8.40 -51.76
C PHE A 10 -7.74 -8.17 -50.25
N VAL A 11 -8.80 -8.73 -49.65
CA VAL A 11 -8.93 -8.85 -48.20
C VAL A 11 -9.57 -10.20 -47.89
N SER A 12 -8.72 -11.21 -47.72
CA SER A 12 -9.10 -12.45 -47.03
C SER A 12 -7.86 -13.17 -46.50
N LEU A 13 -7.01 -12.44 -45.76
CA LEU A 13 -5.85 -13.01 -45.05
C LEU A 13 -5.52 -12.17 -43.80
N PHE A 14 -6.49 -11.85 -42.95
CA PHE A 14 -6.24 -11.29 -41.61
C PHE A 14 -7.39 -11.62 -40.65
N PHE A 15 -7.53 -12.89 -40.25
CA PHE A 15 -8.39 -13.28 -39.12
C PHE A 15 -7.86 -14.53 -38.41
N VAL A 16 -6.58 -14.53 -38.00
CA VAL A 16 -6.07 -15.61 -37.12
C VAL A 16 -5.38 -15.11 -35.84
N GLU A 17 -5.04 -13.83 -35.68
CA GLU A 17 -4.22 -13.40 -34.53
C GLU A 17 -4.94 -12.69 -33.37
N SER A 18 -6.28 -12.80 -33.23
CA SER A 18 -7.01 -12.14 -32.13
C SER A 18 -7.55 -13.07 -31.02
N TYR A 19 -7.39 -14.40 -31.11
CA TYR A 19 -8.00 -15.34 -30.15
C TYR A 19 -7.10 -15.78 -28.98
N ALA A 20 -5.78 -15.59 -29.07
CA ALA A 20 -4.86 -16.05 -28.02
C ALA A 20 -4.79 -15.08 -26.81
N GLN A 21 -5.10 -13.80 -27.01
CA GLN A 21 -4.92 -12.75 -26.00
C GLN A 21 -6.07 -12.71 -24.97
N ASP A 22 -7.26 -13.20 -25.33
CA ASP A 22 -8.44 -13.29 -24.45
C ASP A 22 -8.42 -14.56 -23.57
N GLN A 23 -7.74 -15.63 -24.04
CA GLN A 23 -7.71 -16.93 -23.36
C GLN A 23 -6.98 -16.95 -22.02
N LEU A 24 -6.12 -15.99 -21.69
CA LEU A 24 -5.39 -15.94 -20.40
C LEU A 24 -5.97 -14.89 -19.43
N ALA A 25 -6.91 -14.06 -19.87
CA ALA A 25 -7.47 -12.99 -19.04
C ALA A 25 -8.20 -13.55 -17.81
N SER A 26 -9.00 -14.60 -17.99
CA SER A 26 -9.72 -15.26 -16.89
C SER A 26 -8.80 -16.00 -15.94
N TYR A 27 -7.73 -16.64 -16.44
CA TYR A 27 -6.70 -17.26 -15.61
C TYR A 27 -5.97 -16.22 -14.73
N ASN A 28 -5.53 -15.10 -15.33
CA ASN A 28 -4.87 -14.03 -14.58
C ASN A 28 -5.82 -13.37 -13.58
N ARG A 29 -7.08 -13.13 -13.97
CA ARG A 29 -8.14 -12.64 -13.06
C ARG A 29 -8.35 -13.59 -11.89
N ALA A 30 -8.34 -14.90 -12.12
CA ALA A 30 -8.48 -15.88 -11.04
C ALA A 30 -7.33 -15.78 -10.03
N LYS A 31 -6.08 -15.67 -10.49
CA LYS A 31 -4.92 -15.45 -9.60
C LYS A 31 -5.05 -14.16 -8.78
N THR A 32 -5.51 -13.10 -9.43
CA THR A 32 -5.80 -11.82 -8.77
C THR A 32 -6.91 -11.97 -7.71
N LEU A 33 -7.98 -12.70 -8.00
CA LEU A 33 -9.08 -12.97 -7.07
C LEU A 33 -8.62 -13.80 -5.86
N ILE A 34 -7.71 -14.77 -6.03
CA ILE A 34 -7.09 -15.49 -4.90
C ILE A 34 -6.41 -14.50 -3.95
N GLY A 35 -5.62 -13.55 -4.50
CA GLY A 35 -4.97 -12.49 -3.72
C GLY A 35 -5.92 -11.46 -3.09
N TYR A 36 -7.19 -11.41 -3.52
CA TYR A 36 -8.24 -10.55 -2.94
C TYR A 36 -9.17 -11.31 -1.97
N GLY A 37 -8.98 -12.61 -1.77
CA GLY A 37 -9.86 -13.42 -0.90
C GLY A 37 -11.12 -13.95 -1.59
N ASN A 38 -11.29 -13.72 -2.89
CA ASN A 38 -12.46 -14.14 -3.67
C ASN A 38 -12.28 -15.56 -4.22
N TYR A 39 -12.04 -16.53 -3.33
CA TYR A 39 -11.60 -17.88 -3.69
C TYR A 39 -12.61 -18.67 -4.53
N LYS A 40 -13.91 -18.51 -4.25
CA LYS A 40 -14.97 -19.22 -5.00
C LYS A 40 -15.02 -18.78 -6.46
N GLU A 41 -15.01 -17.48 -6.70
CA GLU A 41 -14.99 -16.91 -8.06
C GLU A 41 -13.69 -17.29 -8.77
N ALA A 42 -12.55 -17.28 -8.08
CA ALA A 42 -11.28 -17.75 -8.63
C ALA A 42 -11.34 -19.21 -9.08
N MET A 43 -11.89 -20.11 -8.25
CA MET A 43 -12.07 -21.52 -8.61
C MET A 43 -12.99 -21.69 -9.83
N ASP A 44 -14.09 -20.94 -9.91
CA ASP A 44 -14.99 -21.01 -11.05
C ASP A 44 -14.32 -20.53 -12.36
N LEU A 45 -13.49 -19.48 -12.29
CA LEU A 45 -12.69 -19.02 -13.44
C LEU A 45 -11.57 -19.99 -13.83
N LEU A 46 -10.98 -20.70 -12.87
CA LEU A 46 -9.92 -21.68 -13.13
C LEU A 46 -10.44 -22.98 -13.71
N ARG A 47 -11.69 -23.38 -13.38
CA ARG A 47 -12.26 -24.70 -13.72
C ARG A 47 -12.05 -25.12 -15.20
N PRO A 48 -12.23 -24.25 -16.22
CA PRO A 48 -11.98 -24.63 -17.61
C PRO A 48 -10.51 -24.95 -17.90
N TYR A 49 -9.57 -24.29 -17.20
CA TYR A 49 -8.14 -24.42 -17.44
C TYR A 49 -7.53 -25.69 -16.86
N LEU A 50 -8.29 -26.49 -16.11
CA LEU A 50 -7.82 -27.79 -15.58
C LEU A 50 -7.68 -28.85 -16.68
N ASP A 51 -8.27 -28.63 -17.86
CA ASP A 51 -8.20 -29.58 -18.97
C ASP A 51 -6.81 -29.54 -19.65
N GLU A 52 -5.99 -30.53 -19.34
CA GLU A 52 -4.65 -30.69 -19.92
C GLU A 52 -4.67 -30.92 -21.43
N THR A 53 -5.72 -31.54 -21.98
CA THR A 53 -5.82 -31.76 -23.44
C THR A 53 -5.98 -30.45 -24.20
N GLN A 54 -6.57 -29.45 -23.55
CA GLN A 54 -6.82 -28.13 -24.11
C GLN A 54 -5.69 -27.13 -23.80
N TYR A 55 -5.09 -27.21 -22.61
CA TYR A 55 -4.19 -26.16 -22.10
C TYR A 55 -2.74 -26.62 -21.82
N GLY A 56 -2.42 -27.91 -21.99
CA GLY A 56 -1.06 -28.43 -21.82
C GLY A 56 -0.47 -28.10 -20.45
N GLU A 57 0.75 -27.55 -20.41
CA GLU A 57 1.42 -27.19 -19.16
C GLU A 57 0.67 -26.15 -18.32
N LEU A 58 -0.11 -25.25 -18.94
CA LEU A 58 -0.91 -24.26 -18.21
C LEU A 58 -1.91 -24.94 -17.28
N ALA A 59 -2.42 -26.12 -17.66
CA ALA A 59 -3.34 -26.87 -16.82
C ALA A 59 -2.72 -27.29 -15.47
N ASN A 60 -1.40 -27.51 -15.43
CA ASN A 60 -0.69 -27.82 -14.17
C ASN A 60 -0.71 -26.61 -13.22
N TYR A 61 -0.43 -25.41 -13.73
CA TYR A 61 -0.49 -24.19 -12.94
C TYR A 61 -1.93 -23.83 -12.52
N ALA A 62 -2.91 -24.02 -13.41
CA ALA A 62 -4.31 -23.82 -13.08
C ALA A 62 -4.81 -24.81 -12.02
N THR A 63 -4.38 -26.07 -12.10
CA THR A 63 -4.67 -27.11 -11.10
C THR A 63 -4.09 -26.73 -9.74
N TYR A 64 -2.84 -26.25 -9.69
CA TYR A 64 -2.22 -25.75 -8.47
C TYR A 64 -2.99 -24.58 -7.87
N HIS A 65 -3.27 -23.52 -8.64
CA HIS A 65 -3.99 -22.35 -8.14
C HIS A 65 -5.45 -22.67 -7.77
N PHE A 66 -6.09 -23.63 -8.44
CA PHE A 66 -7.42 -24.10 -8.05
C PHE A 66 -7.35 -24.81 -6.70
N ALA A 67 -6.37 -25.70 -6.50
CA ALA A 67 -6.16 -26.37 -5.22
C ALA A 67 -5.82 -25.37 -4.11
N GLU A 68 -4.99 -24.36 -4.38
CA GLU A 68 -4.67 -23.27 -3.46
C GLU A 68 -5.92 -22.48 -3.06
N ALA A 69 -6.74 -22.07 -4.03
CA ALA A 69 -8.00 -21.40 -3.77
C ALA A 69 -8.98 -22.28 -2.96
N ALA A 70 -9.05 -23.58 -3.26
CA ALA A 70 -9.86 -24.53 -2.50
C ALA A 70 -9.36 -24.65 -1.05
N PHE A 71 -8.05 -24.71 -0.84
CA PHE A 71 -7.44 -24.74 0.50
C PHE A 71 -7.76 -23.48 1.30
N LEU A 72 -7.57 -22.30 0.71
CA LEU A 72 -7.86 -21.00 1.34
C LEU A 72 -9.34 -20.80 1.62
N ASN A 73 -10.22 -21.47 0.86
CA ASN A 73 -11.66 -21.50 1.10
C ASN A 73 -12.10 -22.63 2.06
N SER A 74 -11.15 -23.22 2.80
CA SER A 74 -11.35 -24.35 3.74
C SER A 74 -11.96 -25.62 3.13
N GLN A 75 -11.82 -25.82 1.81
CA GLN A 75 -12.27 -27.01 1.08
C GLN A 75 -11.11 -28.02 0.93
N TYR A 76 -10.58 -28.51 2.05
CA TYR A 76 -9.36 -29.34 2.08
C TYR A 76 -9.47 -30.63 1.25
N ALA A 77 -10.62 -31.33 1.31
CA ALA A 77 -10.84 -32.55 0.53
C ALA A 77 -10.82 -32.28 -0.99
N LEU A 78 -11.39 -31.16 -1.44
CA LEU A 78 -11.37 -30.75 -2.84
C LEU A 78 -9.96 -30.34 -3.27
N SER A 79 -9.28 -29.55 -2.43
CA SER A 79 -7.89 -29.14 -2.66
C SER A 79 -6.99 -30.37 -2.83
N LYS A 80 -7.09 -31.33 -1.90
CA LYS A 80 -6.36 -32.60 -1.94
C LYS A 80 -6.62 -33.39 -3.22
N ALA A 81 -7.90 -33.63 -3.53
CA ALA A 81 -8.29 -34.39 -4.70
C ALA A 81 -7.81 -33.75 -6.02
N THR A 82 -7.79 -32.41 -6.06
CA THR A 82 -7.31 -31.65 -7.23
C THR A 82 -5.78 -31.70 -7.34
N LEU A 83 -5.08 -31.67 -6.21
CA LEU A 83 -3.62 -31.62 -6.16
C LEU A 83 -2.96 -33.00 -6.36
N THR A 84 -3.61 -34.10 -5.97
CA THR A 84 -3.03 -35.45 -6.06
C THR A 84 -2.54 -35.83 -7.47
N PRO A 85 -3.31 -35.66 -8.57
CA PRO A 85 -2.82 -35.98 -9.91
C PRO A 85 -1.64 -35.11 -10.33
N LEU A 86 -1.58 -33.87 -9.86
CA LEU A 86 -0.46 -32.96 -10.15
C LEU A 86 0.84 -33.43 -9.50
N LEU A 87 0.77 -34.02 -8.31
CA LEU A 87 1.94 -34.56 -7.60
C LEU A 87 2.56 -35.79 -8.27
N GLU A 88 1.82 -36.50 -9.13
CA GLU A 88 2.36 -37.61 -9.92
C GLU A 88 3.31 -37.10 -11.03
N LYS A 89 3.19 -35.83 -11.42
CA LYS A 89 4.02 -35.16 -12.44
C LYS A 89 5.32 -34.63 -11.84
N LYS A 90 6.17 -35.52 -11.35
CA LYS A 90 7.42 -35.19 -10.63
C LYS A 90 8.37 -34.23 -11.36
N SER A 91 8.28 -34.12 -12.69
CA SER A 91 9.11 -33.22 -13.50
C SER A 91 8.57 -31.78 -13.59
N TRP A 92 7.42 -31.47 -13.00
CA TRP A 92 6.86 -30.11 -13.03
C TRP A 92 7.72 -29.16 -12.18
N ASN A 93 8.07 -28.00 -12.73
CA ASN A 93 8.99 -27.03 -12.11
C ASN A 93 8.52 -26.43 -10.79
N LYS A 94 7.25 -26.65 -10.41
CA LYS A 94 6.59 -26.18 -9.19
C LYS A 94 6.09 -27.32 -8.29
N ILE A 95 6.64 -28.52 -8.48
CA ILE A 95 6.26 -29.71 -7.72
C ILE A 95 6.50 -29.57 -6.22
N GLU A 96 7.54 -28.84 -5.81
CA GLU A 96 7.84 -28.60 -4.39
C GLU A 96 6.83 -27.64 -3.74
N ASP A 97 6.37 -26.61 -4.45
CA ASP A 97 5.27 -25.74 -4.00
C ASP A 97 3.98 -26.57 -3.81
N ALA A 98 3.70 -27.52 -4.72
CA ALA A 98 2.57 -28.45 -4.59
C ALA A 98 2.75 -29.43 -3.40
N ASN A 99 3.95 -29.95 -3.17
CA ASN A 99 4.22 -30.78 -2.00
C ASN A 99 4.00 -29.99 -0.69
N TYR A 100 4.43 -28.72 -0.66
CA TYR A 100 4.19 -27.86 0.49
C TYR A 100 2.69 -27.63 0.72
N LEU A 101 1.92 -27.29 -0.31
CA LEU A 101 0.46 -27.17 -0.20
C LEU A 101 -0.19 -28.47 0.28
N MET A 102 0.27 -29.63 -0.21
CA MET A 102 -0.22 -30.94 0.26
C MET A 102 0.10 -31.18 1.74
N ALA A 103 1.27 -30.76 2.22
CA ALA A 103 1.60 -30.84 3.64
C ALA A 103 0.68 -29.95 4.49
N LEU A 104 0.36 -28.74 4.04
CA LEU A 104 -0.61 -27.86 4.71
C LEU A 104 -2.00 -28.48 4.76
N ILE A 105 -2.46 -29.09 3.67
CA ILE A 105 -3.73 -29.83 3.62
C ILE A 105 -3.72 -30.97 4.67
N HIS A 106 -2.65 -31.75 4.74
CA HIS A 106 -2.55 -32.83 5.73
C HIS A 106 -2.59 -32.32 7.17
N PHE A 107 -1.94 -31.19 7.47
CA PHE A 107 -2.03 -30.58 8.78
C PHE A 107 -3.45 -30.13 9.14
N GLU A 108 -4.16 -29.49 8.22
CA GLU A 108 -5.56 -29.07 8.42
C GLU A 108 -6.51 -30.26 8.58
N GLU A 109 -6.20 -31.41 7.96
CA GLU A 109 -6.92 -32.67 8.16
C GLU A 109 -6.55 -33.39 9.48
N GLY A 110 -5.61 -32.87 10.27
CA GLY A 110 -5.09 -33.51 11.48
C GLY A 110 -4.12 -34.68 11.23
N ASN A 111 -3.71 -34.90 9.98
CA ASN A 111 -2.82 -35.97 9.54
C ASN A 111 -1.35 -35.53 9.65
N ASN A 112 -0.89 -35.31 10.89
CA ASN A 112 0.43 -34.74 11.18
C ASN A 112 1.60 -35.56 10.61
N SER A 113 1.51 -36.89 10.65
CA SER A 113 2.59 -37.76 10.19
C SER A 113 2.73 -37.74 8.68
N GLU A 114 1.63 -37.67 7.94
CA GLU A 114 1.57 -37.51 6.49
C GLU A 114 2.15 -36.14 6.10
N ALA A 115 1.72 -35.06 6.77
CA ALA A 115 2.25 -33.72 6.54
C ALA A 115 3.78 -33.69 6.68
N LEU A 116 4.31 -34.21 7.78
CA LEU A 116 5.76 -34.27 8.02
C LEU A 116 6.49 -35.14 6.99
N ASN A 117 5.91 -36.28 6.57
CA ASN A 117 6.52 -37.13 5.54
C ASN A 117 6.61 -36.41 4.19
N THR A 118 5.59 -35.62 3.84
CA THR A 118 5.58 -34.80 2.63
C THR A 118 6.65 -33.72 2.70
N ILE A 119 6.82 -33.07 3.86
CA ILE A 119 7.85 -32.04 4.07
C ILE A 119 9.27 -32.59 3.94
N LEU A 120 9.50 -33.84 4.35
CA LEU A 120 10.81 -34.49 4.18
C LEU A 120 11.21 -34.66 2.70
N GLN A 121 10.27 -34.56 1.76
CA GLN A 121 10.56 -34.64 0.32
C GLN A 121 10.96 -33.28 -0.28
N ILE A 122 10.83 -32.18 0.46
CA ILE A 122 11.12 -30.82 -0.01
C ILE A 122 12.63 -30.56 0.14
N THR A 123 13.27 -30.19 -0.96
CA THR A 123 14.71 -29.97 -1.05
C THR A 123 15.09 -28.53 -1.36
N ASP A 124 14.20 -27.77 -2.00
CA ASP A 124 14.36 -26.34 -2.21
C ASP A 124 14.51 -25.63 -0.85
N PRO A 125 15.62 -24.89 -0.62
CA PRO A 125 15.88 -24.29 0.68
C PRO A 125 14.80 -23.31 1.14
N ALA A 126 14.20 -22.54 0.24
CA ALA A 126 13.19 -21.54 0.60
C ALA A 126 11.87 -22.22 0.99
N ILE A 127 11.40 -23.17 0.16
CA ILE A 127 10.17 -23.92 0.43
C ILE A 127 10.34 -24.79 1.68
N LYS A 128 11.54 -25.37 1.88
CA LYS A 128 11.84 -26.17 3.06
C LYS A 128 11.73 -25.35 4.35
N THR A 129 12.24 -24.11 4.36
CA THR A 129 12.09 -23.21 5.52
C THR A 129 10.62 -22.90 5.79
N GLU A 130 9.81 -22.60 4.77
CA GLU A 130 8.36 -22.38 4.94
C GLU A 130 7.65 -23.62 5.48
N ALA A 131 8.00 -24.80 4.97
CA ALA A 131 7.44 -26.07 5.39
C ALA A 131 7.82 -26.45 6.83
N GLU A 132 9.07 -26.24 7.24
CA GLU A 132 9.51 -26.44 8.63
C GLU A 132 8.79 -25.44 9.57
N ASN A 133 8.60 -24.19 9.15
CA ASN A 133 7.80 -23.24 9.91
C ASN A 133 6.33 -23.68 10.07
N ALA A 134 5.72 -24.21 9.01
CA ALA A 134 4.40 -24.81 9.10
C ALA A 134 4.38 -25.99 10.08
N SER A 135 5.42 -26.82 10.07
CA SER A 135 5.56 -27.93 11.04
C SER A 135 5.52 -27.42 12.48
N PHE A 136 6.24 -26.34 12.80
CA PHE A 136 6.13 -25.72 14.14
C PHE A 136 4.72 -25.18 14.41
N LYS A 137 4.15 -24.41 13.48
CA LYS A 137 2.81 -23.79 13.63
C LYS A 137 1.75 -24.81 14.04
N TYR A 138 1.70 -25.95 13.34
CA TYR A 138 0.68 -26.98 13.58
C TYR A 138 1.03 -27.92 14.73
N LEU A 139 2.31 -28.08 15.08
CA LEU A 139 2.74 -29.06 16.10
C LEU A 139 3.09 -28.43 17.46
N LYS A 140 3.15 -27.10 17.59
CA LYS A 140 3.47 -26.44 18.87
C LYS A 140 2.51 -26.81 20.00
N GLU A 141 1.30 -27.28 19.68
CA GLU A 141 0.28 -27.74 20.63
C GLU A 141 0.10 -29.27 20.62
N ALA A 142 0.89 -29.99 19.82
CA ALA A 142 0.82 -31.46 19.77
C ALA A 142 1.28 -32.07 21.10
N SER A 143 0.72 -33.24 21.43
CA SER A 143 1.07 -33.91 22.68
C SER A 143 2.57 -34.24 22.74
N LEU A 144 3.20 -34.03 23.91
CA LEU A 144 4.60 -34.37 24.09
C LEU A 144 4.89 -35.85 23.78
N SER A 145 3.96 -36.75 24.11
CA SER A 145 4.11 -38.18 23.82
C SER A 145 4.25 -38.48 22.32
N TYR A 146 3.52 -37.75 21.47
CA TYR A 146 3.63 -37.86 20.02
C TYR A 146 4.99 -37.35 19.54
N LEU A 147 5.42 -36.18 20.03
CA LEU A 147 6.67 -35.55 19.59
C LEU A 147 7.90 -36.39 20.01
N VAL A 148 7.94 -36.87 21.26
CA VAL A 148 9.02 -37.75 21.73
C VAL A 148 9.02 -39.09 20.98
N GLY A 149 7.84 -39.68 20.75
CA GLY A 149 7.71 -40.95 20.03
C GLY A 149 8.20 -40.89 18.56
N ASN A 150 8.21 -39.70 17.95
CA ASN A 150 8.53 -39.51 16.54
C ASN A 150 9.86 -38.79 16.27
N ILE A 151 10.63 -38.41 17.29
CA ILE A 151 11.87 -37.63 17.13
C ILE A 151 12.87 -38.28 16.17
N LYS A 152 13.08 -39.60 16.26
CA LYS A 152 14.02 -40.32 15.38
C LYS A 152 13.65 -40.24 13.90
N LYS A 153 12.37 -40.04 13.60
CA LYS A 153 11.87 -39.98 12.22
C LYS A 153 11.96 -38.57 11.63
N TYR A 154 11.83 -37.53 12.47
CA TYR A 154 11.73 -36.14 12.05
C TYR A 154 12.85 -35.25 12.61
N GLU A 155 13.98 -35.84 13.00
CA GLU A 155 15.13 -35.12 13.53
C GLU A 155 15.74 -34.11 12.55
N SER A 156 15.52 -34.28 11.24
CA SER A 156 15.98 -33.34 10.22
C SER A 156 15.03 -32.17 10.00
N ASN A 157 13.83 -32.16 10.59
CA ASN A 157 12.84 -31.09 10.46
C ASN A 157 12.94 -30.13 11.65
N ARG A 158 13.46 -28.92 11.42
CA ARG A 158 13.69 -27.94 12.50
C ARG A 158 12.40 -27.51 13.18
N GLY A 159 11.30 -27.38 12.43
CA GLY A 159 9.96 -27.09 12.95
C GLY A 159 9.46 -28.07 13.98
N PHE A 160 9.57 -29.35 13.64
CA PHE A 160 9.23 -30.45 14.53
C PHE A 160 10.08 -30.42 15.80
N LEU A 161 11.41 -30.27 15.67
CA LEU A 161 12.32 -30.20 16.80
C LEU A 161 12.03 -28.98 17.70
N PHE A 162 11.71 -27.84 17.10
CA PHE A 162 11.38 -26.62 17.84
C PHE A 162 10.05 -26.76 18.59
N ALA A 163 9.02 -27.37 17.99
CA ALA A 163 7.77 -27.69 18.67
C ALA A 163 8.01 -28.62 19.89
N LEU A 164 8.83 -29.66 19.72
CA LEU A 164 9.22 -30.55 20.81
C LEU A 164 9.95 -29.81 21.93
N LYS A 165 10.89 -28.92 21.57
CA LYS A 165 11.60 -28.07 22.53
C LYS A 165 10.63 -27.19 23.32
N THR A 166 9.71 -26.49 22.66
CA THR A 166 8.68 -25.66 23.31
C THR A 166 7.81 -26.47 24.27
N GLN A 167 7.38 -27.66 23.87
CA GLN A 167 6.59 -28.55 24.72
C GLN A 167 7.37 -29.01 25.97
N LEU A 168 8.66 -29.33 25.82
CA LEU A 168 9.54 -29.68 26.94
C LEU A 168 9.75 -28.50 27.89
N GLU A 169 10.03 -27.31 27.36
CA GLU A 169 10.26 -26.08 28.15
C GLU A 169 9.03 -25.62 28.92
N SER A 170 7.83 -25.96 28.46
CA SER A 170 6.58 -25.64 29.16
C SER A 170 6.32 -26.52 30.40
N GLN A 171 7.10 -27.60 30.60
CA GLN A 171 6.92 -28.48 31.76
C GLN A 171 7.49 -27.87 33.04
N THR A 172 6.73 -27.96 34.13
CA THR A 172 7.23 -27.58 35.48
C THR A 172 8.25 -28.58 36.02
N VAL A 173 8.19 -29.85 35.60
CA VAL A 173 9.13 -30.93 35.97
C VAL A 173 9.33 -31.87 34.78
N MET A 174 10.57 -32.02 34.32
CA MET A 174 10.95 -32.95 33.24
C MET A 174 11.41 -34.31 33.79
N SER A 175 11.05 -35.41 33.11
CA SER A 175 11.61 -36.74 33.39
C SER A 175 13.09 -36.85 32.98
N THR A 176 13.79 -37.90 33.41
CA THR A 176 15.18 -38.15 33.00
C THR A 176 15.30 -38.31 31.47
N ASN A 177 14.32 -38.96 30.85
CA ASN A 177 14.27 -39.13 29.40
C ASN A 177 14.05 -37.79 28.69
N ASP A 178 13.11 -36.98 29.18
CA ASP A 178 12.80 -35.65 28.63
C ASP A 178 13.99 -34.71 28.71
N LYS A 179 14.74 -34.73 29.83
CA LYS A 179 16.00 -33.98 29.97
C LYS A 179 17.05 -34.42 28.96
N SER A 180 17.17 -35.72 28.69
CA SER A 180 18.09 -36.24 27.68
C SER A 180 17.73 -35.75 26.28
N VAL A 181 16.44 -35.79 25.93
CA VAL A 181 15.93 -35.30 24.65
C VAL A 181 16.13 -33.79 24.53
N TYR A 182 15.76 -33.02 25.55
CA TYR A 182 15.94 -31.58 25.60
C TYR A 182 17.41 -31.19 25.37
N ASN A 183 18.35 -31.87 26.05
CA ASN A 183 19.78 -31.60 25.88
C ASN A 183 20.30 -31.83 24.45
N GLN A 184 19.65 -32.70 23.66
CA GLN A 184 20.00 -32.94 22.26
C GLN A 184 19.48 -31.82 21.34
N ILE A 185 18.39 -31.14 21.71
CA ILE A 185 17.69 -30.18 20.85
C ILE A 185 17.69 -28.74 21.39
N LYS A 186 18.30 -28.50 22.55
CA LYS A 186 18.29 -27.20 23.24
C LYS A 186 18.79 -26.04 22.36
N ASP A 187 19.72 -26.33 21.44
CA ASP A 187 20.35 -25.34 20.56
C ASP A 187 19.61 -25.20 19.22
N VAL A 188 18.54 -25.97 18.99
CA VAL A 188 17.69 -25.84 17.79
C VAL A 188 17.01 -24.48 17.81
N LYS A 189 17.10 -23.81 16.66
CA LYS A 189 16.42 -22.56 16.34
C LYS A 189 15.59 -22.78 15.08
N LEU A 190 14.47 -22.08 15.01
CA LEU A 190 13.65 -22.00 13.81
C LEU A 190 14.05 -20.73 13.06
N ASP A 191 14.35 -20.86 11.78
CA ASP A 191 14.48 -19.68 10.91
C ASP A 191 13.08 -19.10 10.76
N PRO A 192 12.82 -17.82 11.08
CA PRO A 192 11.49 -17.25 10.96
C PRO A 192 10.94 -17.42 9.52
N LEU A 193 9.61 -17.46 9.35
CA LEU A 193 8.98 -17.40 8.02
C LEU A 193 9.46 -16.18 7.22
N ASP A 194 9.82 -15.13 7.95
CA ASP A 194 10.70 -14.11 7.46
C ASP A 194 12.11 -14.69 7.38
N ASN A 195 12.56 -14.97 6.16
CA ASN A 195 13.96 -14.79 5.79
C ASN A 195 14.40 -13.32 6.01
N THR A 196 14.15 -12.78 7.18
CA THR A 196 15.16 -11.98 7.82
C THR A 196 16.03 -12.99 8.55
N PRO A 197 17.31 -13.13 8.15
CA PRO A 197 18.32 -13.35 9.15
C PRO A 197 17.93 -12.45 10.35
N GLU A 198 18.21 -12.84 11.58
CA GLU A 198 18.78 -11.80 12.42
C GLU A 198 19.99 -11.30 11.61
N ARG A 199 19.77 -10.28 10.77
CA ARG A 199 20.66 -9.16 10.78
C ARG A 199 20.65 -8.80 12.24
N THR A 200 21.62 -9.33 12.96
CA THR A 200 22.52 -8.48 13.73
C THR A 200 22.41 -7.12 13.08
N LEU A 201 21.61 -6.22 13.67
CA LEU A 201 21.31 -4.85 13.23
C LEU A 201 22.35 -4.49 12.20
N ARG A 202 22.03 -4.52 10.90
CA ARG A 202 23.06 -4.49 9.85
C ARG A 202 24.05 -3.44 10.29
N VAL A 203 25.24 -3.84 10.77
CA VAL A 203 26.13 -2.88 11.43
C VAL A 203 26.63 -2.06 10.27
N LYS A 204 25.91 -0.97 10.04
CA LYS A 204 26.04 -0.16 8.87
C LYS A 204 27.29 0.66 9.09
N ASN A 205 28.39 0.05 8.68
CA ASN A 205 29.73 0.55 8.98
C ASN A 205 30.11 1.80 8.17
N ASN A 206 29.25 2.30 7.27
CA ASN A 206 29.56 3.44 6.41
C ASN A 206 28.81 4.74 6.76
N GLY A 207 27.75 4.71 7.59
CA GLY A 207 26.93 5.89 7.89
C GLY A 207 26.17 6.49 6.69
N VAL A 208 26.13 5.82 5.53
CA VAL A 208 25.54 6.33 4.27
C VAL A 208 24.11 5.85 4.12
N LEU A 209 23.10 6.71 4.12
CA LEU A 209 21.70 6.33 3.88
C LEU A 209 21.48 5.86 2.42
N ASP A 210 21.18 4.58 2.22
CA ASP A 210 20.90 3.96 0.94
C ASP A 210 19.37 3.97 0.66
N VAL A 211 18.93 4.75 -0.33
CA VAL A 211 17.50 4.92 -0.69
C VAL A 211 17.25 4.42 -2.11
N ALA A 212 16.28 3.52 -2.27
CA ALA A 212 15.75 3.16 -3.59
C ALA A 212 14.51 4.00 -3.89
N ILE A 213 14.50 4.73 -4.99
CA ILE A 213 13.32 5.42 -5.51
C ILE A 213 12.72 4.56 -6.61
N VAL A 214 11.55 3.97 -6.36
CA VAL A 214 10.88 3.02 -7.25
C VAL A 214 9.59 3.66 -7.73
N LEU A 215 9.63 4.37 -8.85
CA LEU A 215 8.50 5.14 -9.38
C LEU A 215 8.20 4.80 -10.85
N PRO A 216 6.95 4.94 -11.31
CA PRO A 216 6.56 4.67 -12.70
C PRO A 216 6.85 5.88 -13.59
N PHE A 217 8.12 6.14 -13.89
CA PHE A 217 8.53 7.25 -14.77
C PHE A 217 8.00 7.09 -16.21
N ASN A 218 7.58 5.88 -16.60
CA ASN A 218 7.08 5.56 -17.95
C ASN A 218 8.08 6.00 -19.03
N TYR A 219 9.37 5.81 -18.76
CA TYR A 219 10.44 6.26 -19.61
C TYR A 219 10.71 5.21 -20.69
N ALA A 220 10.16 5.43 -21.88
CA ALA A 220 10.36 4.58 -23.05
C ALA A 220 11.76 4.74 -23.72
N GLY A 221 12.82 4.89 -22.93
CA GLY A 221 14.21 4.65 -23.37
C GLY A 221 14.81 5.62 -24.41
N GLY A 222 14.23 6.79 -24.69
CA GLY A 222 14.83 7.77 -25.59
C GLY A 222 15.86 8.65 -24.86
N THR A 223 17.10 8.76 -25.38
CA THR A 223 18.13 9.64 -24.80
C THR A 223 17.66 11.10 -24.77
N GLY A 224 17.28 11.59 -23.58
CA GLY A 224 16.98 12.98 -23.33
C GLY A 224 15.76 13.18 -22.42
N VAL A 225 16.03 13.61 -21.17
CA VAL A 225 15.04 14.16 -20.21
C VAL A 225 14.33 15.41 -20.77
N SER A 226 14.78 15.93 -21.91
CA SER A 226 14.39 17.18 -22.53
C SER A 226 12.97 17.24 -23.14
N ASN A 227 12.26 16.10 -23.26
CA ASN A 227 10.93 16.01 -23.88
C ASN A 227 9.84 15.47 -22.94
N ILE A 228 10.01 15.64 -21.63
CA ILE A 228 8.94 15.33 -20.68
C ILE A 228 7.96 16.51 -20.68
N ASN A 229 6.69 16.25 -21.02
CA ASN A 229 5.63 17.25 -20.96
C ASN A 229 5.58 17.90 -19.56
N ALA A 230 5.54 19.23 -19.52
CA ALA A 230 5.26 19.97 -18.29
C ALA A 230 3.94 19.45 -17.67
N GLY A 231 3.95 19.18 -16.36
CA GLY A 231 2.77 18.70 -15.63
C GLY A 231 2.68 17.18 -15.41
N ASN A 232 3.76 16.42 -15.61
CA ASN A 232 3.81 15.03 -15.15
C ASN A 232 4.11 14.99 -13.64
N PHE A 233 3.07 14.74 -12.84
CA PHE A 233 3.14 14.73 -11.36
C PHE A 233 4.21 13.81 -10.77
N ILE A 234 4.61 12.75 -11.49
CA ILE A 234 5.65 11.80 -11.05
C ILE A 234 7.03 12.45 -11.14
N PHE A 235 7.29 13.17 -12.22
CA PHE A 235 8.54 13.93 -12.38
C PHE A 235 8.57 15.12 -11.43
N ASP A 236 7.45 15.83 -11.24
CA ASP A 236 7.37 16.91 -10.25
C ASP A 236 7.72 16.40 -8.85
N LEU A 237 7.13 15.26 -8.44
CA LEU A 237 7.46 14.60 -7.17
C LEU A 237 8.96 14.28 -7.09
N TYR A 238 9.52 13.71 -8.15
CA TYR A 238 10.95 13.38 -8.21
C TYR A 238 11.85 14.61 -8.14
N GLN A 239 11.51 15.71 -8.81
CA GLN A 239 12.26 16.97 -8.73
C GLN A 239 12.28 17.51 -7.29
N GLY A 240 11.16 17.42 -6.58
CA GLY A 240 11.11 17.73 -5.15
C GLY A 240 12.06 16.87 -4.32
N ILE A 241 12.03 15.55 -4.55
CA ILE A 241 12.91 14.59 -3.86
C ILE A 241 14.40 14.89 -4.16
N ASP A 242 14.75 15.09 -5.43
CA ASP A 242 16.11 15.40 -5.88
C ASP A 242 16.63 16.72 -5.26
N PHE A 243 15.77 17.73 -5.17
CA PHE A 243 16.11 19.00 -4.54
C PHE A 243 16.40 18.83 -3.03
N ALA A 244 15.59 18.02 -2.33
CA ALA A 244 15.82 17.69 -0.93
C ALA A 244 17.09 16.82 -0.71
N ILE A 245 17.40 15.91 -1.63
CA ILE A 245 18.67 15.14 -1.61
C ILE A 245 19.86 16.09 -1.64
N LYS A 246 19.87 17.04 -2.59
CA LYS A 246 20.94 18.06 -2.71
C LYS A 246 21.06 18.89 -1.43
N GLY A 247 19.93 19.28 -0.83
CA GLY A 247 19.90 19.97 0.46
C GLY A 247 20.52 19.14 1.58
N ALA A 248 20.09 17.90 1.75
CA ALA A 248 20.59 16.99 2.78
C ALA A 248 22.10 16.70 2.63
N VAL A 249 22.61 16.54 1.40
CA VAL A 249 24.06 16.39 1.15
C VAL A 249 24.83 17.64 1.58
N LYS A 250 24.31 18.84 1.28
CA LYS A 250 24.92 20.11 1.73
C LYS A 250 24.90 20.24 3.26
N GLU A 251 23.86 19.71 3.92
CA GLU A 251 23.75 19.62 5.39
C GLU A 251 24.61 18.49 6.01
N GLY A 252 25.35 17.74 5.19
CA GLY A 252 26.32 16.73 5.64
C GLY A 252 25.76 15.31 5.77
N VAL A 253 24.51 15.07 5.35
CA VAL A 253 23.92 13.73 5.29
C VAL A 253 24.59 12.93 4.17
N GLN A 254 25.15 11.78 4.52
CA GLN A 254 25.72 10.86 3.54
C GLN A 254 24.59 10.06 2.89
N LEU A 255 24.40 10.20 1.58
CA LEU A 255 23.31 9.58 0.82
C LEU A 255 23.84 8.78 -0.36
N ASN A 256 23.23 7.62 -0.61
CA ASN A 256 23.38 6.84 -1.83
C ASN A 256 21.98 6.54 -2.36
N VAL A 257 21.57 7.24 -3.42
CA VAL A 257 20.21 7.14 -3.94
C VAL A 257 20.24 6.52 -5.32
N LYS A 258 19.43 5.49 -5.54
CA LYS A 258 19.27 4.87 -6.85
C LYS A 258 17.80 4.84 -7.26
N THR A 259 17.54 5.24 -8.49
CA THR A 259 16.20 5.38 -9.05
C THR A 259 15.91 4.24 -10.01
N PHE A 260 14.70 3.68 -9.94
CA PHE A 260 14.23 2.57 -10.75
C PHE A 260 12.87 2.90 -11.35
N ASP A 261 12.73 2.72 -12.67
CA ASP A 261 11.47 2.92 -13.37
C ASP A 261 10.65 1.63 -13.39
N THR A 262 9.49 1.65 -12.74
CA THR A 262 8.59 0.48 -12.71
C THR A 262 7.80 0.30 -13.99
N GLU A 263 7.70 1.31 -14.86
CA GLU A 263 6.84 1.34 -16.06
C GLU A 263 5.37 0.98 -15.78
N ARG A 264 4.91 1.18 -14.54
CA ARG A 264 3.59 0.71 -14.08
C ARG A 264 3.39 -0.80 -14.31
N ASN A 265 4.46 -1.58 -14.22
CA ASN A 265 4.47 -3.01 -14.54
C ASN A 265 4.92 -3.84 -13.33
N PRO A 266 3.99 -4.52 -12.64
CA PRO A 266 4.33 -5.38 -11.50
C PRO A 266 5.36 -6.47 -11.82
N SER A 267 5.42 -6.98 -13.06
CA SER A 267 6.43 -7.97 -13.46
C SER A 267 7.84 -7.38 -13.52
N LYS A 268 7.96 -6.10 -13.89
CA LYS A 268 9.23 -5.39 -13.94
C LYS A 268 9.80 -5.15 -12.53
N ILE A 269 8.94 -4.95 -11.53
CA ILE A 269 9.35 -4.76 -10.13
C ILE A 269 10.17 -5.95 -9.62
N ASN A 270 9.80 -7.19 -9.98
CA ASN A 270 10.59 -8.36 -9.59
C ASN A 270 12.00 -8.35 -10.20
N SER A 271 12.16 -7.82 -11.42
CA SER A 271 13.49 -7.65 -12.03
C SER A 271 14.29 -6.50 -11.39
N ILE A 272 13.62 -5.45 -10.92
CA ILE A 272 14.24 -4.34 -10.16
C ILE A 272 14.84 -4.87 -8.86
N PHE A 273 14.13 -5.76 -8.16
CA PHE A 273 14.62 -6.37 -6.91
C PHE A 273 15.81 -7.32 -7.08
N ALA A 274 16.12 -7.74 -8.30
CA ALA A 274 17.33 -8.51 -8.58
C ALA A 274 18.59 -7.62 -8.66
N ASP A 275 18.44 -6.29 -8.64
CA ASP A 275 19.57 -5.37 -8.60
C ASP A 275 20.30 -5.46 -7.24
N PRO A 276 21.63 -5.64 -7.20
CA PRO A 276 22.38 -5.78 -5.95
C PRO A 276 22.25 -4.59 -4.98
N PHE A 277 21.77 -3.44 -5.44
CA PHE A 277 21.47 -2.31 -4.56
C PHE A 277 20.40 -2.66 -3.50
N PHE A 278 19.45 -3.54 -3.82
CA PHE A 278 18.44 -3.98 -2.86
C PHE A 278 19.01 -4.88 -1.74
N ASP A 279 20.21 -5.45 -1.93
CA ASP A 279 20.90 -6.11 -0.84
C ASP A 279 21.28 -5.11 0.24
N GLN A 280 21.59 -3.85 -0.12
CA GLN A 280 22.11 -2.80 0.75
C GLN A 280 21.13 -1.69 1.16
N VAL A 281 19.98 -1.57 0.50
CA VAL A 281 19.01 -0.50 0.74
C VAL A 281 18.52 -0.45 2.20
N ASP A 282 18.30 0.76 2.72
CA ASP A 282 17.68 0.98 4.03
C ASP A 282 16.23 1.40 3.92
N LEU A 283 15.83 2.01 2.81
CA LEU A 283 14.50 2.55 2.62
C LEU A 283 14.11 2.57 1.14
N ILE A 284 12.85 2.26 0.86
CA ILE A 284 12.25 2.35 -0.48
C ILE A 284 11.22 3.48 -0.49
N ILE A 285 11.31 4.41 -1.45
CA ILE A 285 10.29 5.41 -1.74
C ILE A 285 9.55 4.96 -3.01
N GLY A 286 8.22 4.83 -2.93
CA GLY A 286 7.39 4.28 -3.99
C GLY A 286 7.18 2.77 -3.84
N PRO A 287 6.17 2.20 -4.52
CA PRO A 287 5.59 2.70 -5.76
C PRO A 287 4.39 3.63 -5.52
N LEU A 288 3.78 4.07 -6.61
CA LEU A 288 2.62 4.98 -6.57
C LEU A 288 1.31 4.23 -6.71
N TYR A 289 1.25 3.19 -7.55
CA TYR A 289 0.00 2.55 -7.92
C TYR A 289 -0.34 1.34 -7.05
N PRO A 290 -1.64 1.07 -6.78
CA PRO A 290 -2.07 -0.07 -5.97
C PRO A 290 -1.57 -1.42 -6.47
N GLU A 291 -1.58 -1.64 -7.79
CA GLU A 291 -1.13 -2.89 -8.44
C GLU A 291 0.35 -3.21 -8.20
N GLU A 292 1.17 -2.19 -7.94
CA GLU A 292 2.60 -2.31 -7.64
C GLU A 292 2.85 -2.42 -6.14
N THR A 293 2.01 -1.74 -5.35
CA THR A 293 2.16 -1.57 -3.91
C THR A 293 2.21 -2.90 -3.17
N ASP A 294 1.38 -3.87 -3.52
CA ASP A 294 1.39 -5.20 -2.86
C ASP A 294 2.69 -5.97 -3.12
N VAL A 295 3.26 -5.86 -4.33
CA VAL A 295 4.53 -6.51 -4.68
C VAL A 295 5.68 -5.92 -3.88
N VAL A 296 5.73 -4.59 -3.79
CA VAL A 296 6.78 -3.90 -3.02
C VAL A 296 6.60 -4.10 -1.52
N ALA A 297 5.37 -4.06 -1.00
CA ALA A 297 5.09 -4.29 0.42
C ALA A 297 5.50 -5.70 0.88
N LYS A 298 5.25 -6.74 0.06
CA LYS A 298 5.73 -8.10 0.33
C LYS A 298 7.25 -8.20 0.39
N PHE A 299 7.94 -7.59 -0.56
CA PHE A 299 9.40 -7.54 -0.56
C PHE A 299 9.93 -6.78 0.67
N ALA A 300 9.38 -5.60 0.94
CA ALA A 300 9.72 -4.75 2.08
C ALA A 300 9.53 -5.49 3.40
N GLN A 301 8.39 -6.15 3.59
CA GLN A 301 8.11 -6.98 4.78
C GLN A 301 9.13 -8.10 4.93
N LYS A 302 9.31 -8.91 3.88
CA LYS A 302 10.24 -10.06 3.89
C LYS A 302 11.67 -9.66 4.24
N ASN A 303 12.09 -8.46 3.84
CA ASN A 303 13.46 -7.98 4.02
C ASN A 303 13.60 -6.96 5.18
N GLN A 304 12.53 -6.68 5.92
CA GLN A 304 12.47 -5.63 6.96
C GLN A 304 12.98 -4.27 6.49
N ILE A 305 12.64 -3.88 5.26
CA ILE A 305 13.00 -2.59 4.68
C ILE A 305 11.76 -1.69 4.71
N PRO A 306 11.77 -0.56 5.43
CA PRO A 306 10.72 0.43 5.33
C PRO A 306 10.48 0.86 3.87
N PHE A 307 9.25 0.71 3.42
CA PHE A 307 8.76 1.24 2.14
C PHE A 307 7.73 2.34 2.43
N ILE A 308 7.85 3.47 1.74
CA ILE A 308 6.93 4.60 1.83
C ILE A 308 6.18 4.79 0.52
N ASN A 309 4.85 4.69 0.54
CA ASN A 309 4.01 5.24 -0.54
C ASN A 309 3.91 6.76 -0.35
N PRO A 310 4.33 7.56 -1.34
CA PRO A 310 4.48 9.01 -1.18
C PRO A 310 3.15 9.78 -1.31
N LEU A 311 2.14 9.24 -2.00
CA LEU A 311 0.97 10.01 -2.43
C LEU A 311 -0.38 9.39 -2.04
N SER A 312 -0.44 8.10 -1.71
CA SER A 312 -1.70 7.43 -1.37
C SER A 312 -2.22 7.85 0.01
N ASN A 313 -3.53 8.04 0.10
CA ASN A 313 -4.28 8.04 1.37
C ASN A 313 -4.97 6.68 1.64
N VAL A 314 -5.00 5.80 0.64
CA VAL A 314 -5.60 4.46 0.75
C VAL A 314 -4.59 3.53 1.40
N ASP A 315 -4.96 2.98 2.56
CA ASP A 315 -4.20 2.03 3.37
C ASP A 315 -4.70 0.58 3.25
N ASP A 316 -5.70 0.31 2.40
CA ASP A 316 -6.20 -1.04 2.13
C ASP A 316 -5.02 -1.98 1.83
N LYS A 317 -4.92 -3.05 2.62
CA LYS A 317 -3.84 -4.06 2.62
C LYS A 317 -2.47 -3.59 3.10
N LEU A 318 -2.22 -2.29 3.27
CA LEU A 318 -0.95 -1.82 3.85
C LEU A 318 -0.89 -2.06 5.36
N ASP A 319 -2.04 -2.08 6.04
CA ASP A 319 -2.10 -2.35 7.47
C ASP A 319 -1.64 -3.76 7.88
N THR A 320 -1.60 -4.70 6.93
CA THR A 320 -1.08 -6.05 7.16
C THR A 320 0.44 -6.16 7.02
N TYR A 321 1.12 -5.10 6.57
CA TYR A 321 2.57 -5.05 6.42
C TYR A 321 3.18 -4.07 7.43
N GLU A 322 4.05 -4.56 8.31
CA GLU A 322 4.69 -3.77 9.36
C GLU A 322 5.68 -2.74 8.81
N PHE A 323 6.23 -3.00 7.62
CA PHE A 323 7.23 -2.17 6.94
C PHE A 323 6.66 -1.28 5.83
N ALA A 324 5.33 -1.22 5.67
CA ALA A 324 4.70 -0.34 4.67
C ALA A 324 4.13 0.93 5.32
N TYR A 325 4.52 2.08 4.79
CA TYR A 325 4.16 3.39 5.32
C TYR A 325 3.45 4.24 4.26
N LEU A 326 2.50 5.06 4.70
CA LEU A 326 1.95 6.16 3.90
C LEU A 326 2.59 7.45 4.38
N PHE A 327 3.21 8.22 3.49
CA PHE A 327 3.71 9.55 3.85
C PHE A 327 2.57 10.50 4.21
N ARG A 328 1.45 10.35 3.50
CA ARG A 328 0.22 11.09 3.74
C ARG A 328 -0.64 10.41 4.82
N PRO A 329 -1.62 11.14 5.39
CA PRO A 329 -2.59 10.55 6.31
C PRO A 329 -3.41 9.48 5.62
N SER A 330 -3.77 8.42 6.33
CA SER A 330 -4.69 7.45 5.75
C SER A 330 -6.14 7.94 5.78
N ILE A 331 -7.03 7.27 5.06
CA ILE A 331 -8.48 7.53 5.09
C ILE A 331 -9.02 7.53 6.52
N SER A 332 -8.55 6.62 7.36
CA SER A 332 -8.95 6.57 8.78
C SER A 332 -8.47 7.79 9.56
N SER A 333 -7.22 8.20 9.38
CA SER A 333 -6.66 9.40 10.04
C SER A 333 -7.33 10.69 9.57
N ILE A 334 -7.69 10.79 8.28
CA ILE A 334 -8.44 11.95 7.76
C ILE A 334 -9.82 12.03 8.38
N SER A 335 -10.57 10.93 8.39
CA SER A 335 -11.90 10.85 9.01
C SER A 335 -11.84 11.24 10.49
N GLU A 336 -10.87 10.69 11.23
CA GLU A 336 -10.67 11.00 12.64
C GLU A 336 -10.39 12.50 12.88
N GLY A 337 -9.42 13.09 12.15
CA GLY A 337 -9.09 14.51 12.29
C GLY A 337 -10.27 15.44 11.98
N VAL A 338 -11.04 15.13 10.92
CA VAL A 338 -12.27 15.87 10.56
C VAL A 338 -13.30 15.82 11.67
N PHE A 339 -13.58 14.64 12.24
CA PHE A 339 -14.59 14.51 13.29
C PHE A 339 -14.12 15.06 14.64
N GLU A 340 -12.85 14.93 14.99
CA GLU A 340 -12.28 15.55 16.18
C GLU A 340 -12.41 17.06 16.14
N TYR A 341 -12.06 17.67 14.99
CA TYR A 341 -12.30 19.08 14.74
C TYR A 341 -13.77 19.43 14.84
N ALA A 342 -14.65 18.70 14.13
CA ALA A 342 -16.07 19.00 14.08
C ALA A 342 -16.70 18.99 15.48
N ARG A 343 -16.34 18.02 16.33
CA ARG A 343 -16.83 17.95 17.72
C ARG A 343 -16.44 19.15 18.57
N LYS A 344 -15.26 19.72 18.30
CA LYS A 344 -14.68 20.79 19.12
C LYS A 344 -15.18 22.16 18.69
N PHE A 345 -15.38 22.36 17.38
CA PHE A 345 -15.56 23.71 16.82
C PHE A 345 -16.87 23.93 16.06
N ILE A 346 -17.58 22.88 15.68
CA ILE A 346 -18.81 23.01 14.89
C ILE A 346 -20.03 22.90 15.80
N GLN A 347 -20.94 23.88 15.67
CA GLN A 347 -22.23 23.84 16.34
C GLN A 347 -23.21 23.02 15.51
N GLY A 348 -23.87 22.05 16.14
CA GLY A 348 -24.78 21.14 15.47
C GLY A 348 -24.16 19.77 15.20
N LYS A 349 -24.93 18.90 14.55
CA LYS A 349 -24.59 17.47 14.40
C LYS A 349 -24.91 16.91 13.02
N ARG A 350 -25.43 17.71 12.09
CA ARG A 350 -25.89 17.26 10.77
C ARG A 350 -24.80 17.52 9.74
N ILE A 351 -24.34 16.47 9.07
CA ILE A 351 -23.27 16.53 8.06
C ILE A 351 -23.83 16.17 6.68
N ALA A 352 -23.51 16.98 5.68
CA ALA A 352 -23.67 16.64 4.29
C ALA A 352 -22.31 16.31 3.67
N ILE A 353 -22.19 15.16 3.00
CA ILE A 353 -20.96 14.71 2.34
C ILE A 353 -21.22 14.66 0.83
N GLY A 354 -20.44 15.41 0.08
CA GLY A 354 -20.31 15.27 -1.37
C GLY A 354 -18.92 14.71 -1.69
N TYR A 355 -18.83 13.68 -2.52
CA TYR A 355 -17.54 13.03 -2.84
C TYR A 355 -17.39 12.75 -4.34
N SER A 356 -16.17 12.82 -4.88
CA SER A 356 -15.92 12.47 -6.29
C SER A 356 -15.95 10.96 -6.52
N ASN A 357 -15.90 10.52 -7.78
CA ASN A 357 -15.84 9.09 -8.12
C ASN A 357 -14.43 8.47 -7.99
N SER A 358 -13.45 9.20 -7.45
CA SER A 358 -12.13 8.64 -7.18
C SER A 358 -12.22 7.57 -6.09
N THR A 359 -11.42 6.50 -6.20
CA THR A 359 -11.38 5.42 -5.20
C THR A 359 -11.14 5.97 -3.78
N ARG A 360 -10.22 6.94 -3.65
CA ARG A 360 -9.94 7.60 -2.37
C ARG A 360 -11.19 8.26 -1.80
N ASP A 361 -11.88 9.08 -2.59
CA ASP A 361 -13.00 9.89 -2.10
C ASP A 361 -14.21 9.03 -1.77
N GLU A 362 -14.48 8.00 -2.56
CA GLU A 362 -15.54 7.03 -2.27
C GLU A 362 -15.26 6.27 -0.96
N GLN A 363 -14.04 5.79 -0.77
CA GLN A 363 -13.66 5.08 0.45
C GLN A 363 -13.65 6.01 1.68
N LEU A 364 -13.18 7.26 1.51
CA LEU A 364 -13.21 8.27 2.57
C LEU A 364 -14.64 8.64 2.95
N ALA A 365 -15.54 8.82 1.99
CA ALA A 365 -16.96 9.07 2.25
C ALA A 365 -17.59 7.89 3.01
N LYS A 366 -17.35 6.64 2.57
CA LYS A 366 -17.82 5.44 3.28
C LYS A 366 -17.30 5.38 4.71
N LYS A 367 -16.00 5.67 4.91
CA LYS A 367 -15.38 5.71 6.23
C LYS A 367 -16.01 6.80 7.10
N MET A 368 -16.22 8.00 6.57
CA MET A 368 -16.83 9.10 7.30
C MET A 368 -18.29 8.79 7.69
N VAL A 369 -19.08 8.17 6.82
CA VAL A 369 -20.44 7.73 7.15
C VAL A 369 -20.45 6.72 8.29
N SER A 370 -19.52 5.76 8.27
CA SER A 370 -19.35 4.77 9.35
C SER A 370 -18.96 5.43 10.68
N ASP A 371 -18.01 6.36 10.63
CA ASP A 371 -17.49 7.05 11.82
C ASP A 371 -18.48 8.08 12.39
N ALA A 372 -19.34 8.69 11.57
CA ALA A 372 -20.25 9.75 12.01
C ALA A 372 -21.04 9.38 13.27
N THR A 373 -21.56 8.15 13.33
CA THR A 373 -22.31 7.66 14.50
C THR A 373 -21.44 7.57 15.75
N LYS A 374 -20.19 7.11 15.62
CA LYS A 374 -19.20 7.03 16.72
C LYS A 374 -18.91 8.41 17.31
N TYR A 375 -18.86 9.45 16.46
CA TYR A 375 -18.60 10.83 16.89
C TYR A 375 -19.89 11.62 17.23
N GLY A 376 -21.06 11.00 17.13
CA GLY A 376 -22.35 11.58 17.50
C GLY A 376 -22.93 12.55 16.48
N PHE A 377 -22.58 12.39 15.20
CA PHE A 377 -23.10 13.12 14.06
C PHE A 377 -24.13 12.30 13.27
N GLN A 378 -25.02 12.99 12.58
CA GLN A 378 -26.02 12.46 11.67
C GLN A 378 -25.66 12.85 10.23
N ILE A 379 -25.56 11.87 9.35
CA ILE A 379 -25.43 12.12 7.91
C ILE A 379 -26.80 12.47 7.35
N VAL A 380 -26.94 13.69 6.81
CA VAL A 380 -28.18 14.18 6.19
C VAL A 380 -28.15 14.12 4.67
N ALA A 381 -26.96 14.05 4.08
CA ALA A 381 -26.74 13.80 2.67
C ALA A 381 -25.39 13.09 2.49
N ASN A 382 -25.33 12.11 1.58
CA ASN A 382 -24.10 11.44 1.16
C ASN A 382 -24.25 11.10 -0.33
N GLN A 383 -23.56 11.84 -1.19
CA GLN A 383 -23.80 11.77 -2.63
C GLN A 383 -22.50 11.93 -3.43
N GLU A 384 -22.38 11.14 -4.50
CA GLU A 384 -21.35 11.36 -5.51
C GLU A 384 -21.61 12.67 -6.29
N ILE A 385 -20.60 13.54 -6.34
CA ILE A 385 -20.68 14.85 -6.98
C ILE A 385 -19.78 14.96 -8.20
N THR A 386 -20.27 15.70 -9.19
CA THR A 386 -19.62 16.05 -10.46
C THR A 386 -19.92 17.51 -10.78
N ASP A 387 -19.30 18.04 -11.83
CA ASP A 387 -19.60 19.35 -12.40
C ASP A 387 -21.11 19.55 -12.70
N ARG A 388 -21.82 18.47 -13.02
CA ARG A 388 -23.24 18.50 -13.41
C ARG A 388 -24.22 18.59 -12.25
N ASN A 389 -23.92 17.97 -11.11
CA ASN A 389 -24.89 17.81 -10.01
C ASN A 389 -24.51 18.58 -8.74
N ILE A 390 -23.33 19.18 -8.67
CA ILE A 390 -22.88 19.95 -7.49
C ILE A 390 -23.83 21.10 -7.14
N ARG A 391 -24.39 21.78 -8.15
CA ARG A 391 -25.39 22.85 -7.93
C ARG A 391 -26.66 22.33 -7.26
N THR A 392 -27.13 21.16 -7.71
CA THR A 392 -28.31 20.50 -7.15
C THR A 392 -28.04 20.07 -5.71
N PHE A 393 -26.88 19.47 -5.44
CA PHE A 393 -26.46 19.08 -4.09
C PHE A 393 -26.56 20.24 -3.10
N PHE A 394 -25.97 21.41 -3.42
CA PHE A 394 -26.05 22.59 -2.55
C PHE A 394 -27.47 23.17 -2.43
N THR A 395 -28.24 23.15 -3.53
CA THR A 395 -29.62 23.65 -3.53
C THR A 395 -30.52 22.81 -2.61
N ASP A 396 -30.35 21.49 -2.62
CA ASP A 396 -31.12 20.55 -1.81
C ASP A 396 -30.87 20.71 -0.31
N LEU A 397 -29.72 21.26 0.09
CA LEU A 397 -29.36 21.54 1.49
C LEU A 397 -30.01 22.82 2.05
N ASN A 398 -30.56 23.69 1.18
CA ASN A 398 -31.34 24.88 1.54
C ASN A 398 -30.59 25.90 2.43
N LEU A 399 -29.34 26.20 2.10
CA LEU A 399 -28.34 26.92 2.93
C LEU A 399 -28.53 28.45 3.06
N ARG A 400 -29.70 29.00 2.72
CA ARG A 400 -29.93 30.47 2.76
C ARG A 400 -29.94 31.00 4.20
N SER A 401 -29.35 32.18 4.41
CA SER A 401 -29.30 32.83 5.74
C SER A 401 -30.69 33.10 6.33
N GLY A 402 -30.84 32.94 7.65
CA GLY A 402 -32.11 33.12 8.36
C GLY A 402 -33.12 32.00 8.19
N ASN A 403 -32.76 30.93 7.46
CA ASN A 403 -33.63 29.81 7.22
C ASN A 403 -33.48 28.74 8.33
N ALA A 404 -34.49 28.62 9.20
CA ALA A 404 -34.55 27.59 10.24
C ALA A 404 -34.57 26.14 9.68
N THR A 405 -34.61 25.97 8.36
CA THR A 405 -34.69 24.68 7.65
C THR A 405 -33.38 24.26 6.96
N ALA A 406 -32.26 24.95 7.17
CA ALA A 406 -30.95 24.49 6.68
C ALA A 406 -30.74 23.03 7.11
N LYS A 407 -30.47 22.13 6.15
CA LYS A 407 -30.51 20.68 6.41
C LYS A 407 -29.23 20.15 7.03
N ALA A 408 -28.10 20.85 6.83
CA ALA A 408 -26.79 20.49 7.35
C ALA A 408 -26.22 21.62 8.22
N ASP A 409 -25.45 21.23 9.23
CA ASP A 409 -24.67 22.13 10.09
C ASP A 409 -23.22 22.27 9.58
N ILE A 410 -22.77 21.28 8.80
CA ILE A 410 -21.48 21.29 8.09
C ILE A 410 -21.60 20.52 6.77
N ILE A 411 -20.86 21.00 5.77
CA ILE A 411 -20.75 20.40 4.45
C ILE A 411 -19.30 19.96 4.24
N ILE A 412 -19.09 18.74 3.77
CA ILE A 412 -17.78 18.17 3.46
C ILE A 412 -17.76 17.82 1.98
N ILE A 413 -16.81 18.37 1.24
CA ILE A 413 -16.61 18.13 -0.19
C ILE A 413 -15.27 17.40 -0.38
N LEU A 414 -15.35 16.11 -0.66
CA LEU A 414 -14.20 15.23 -0.88
C LEU A 414 -13.91 15.14 -2.38
N SER A 415 -13.13 16.08 -2.89
CA SER A 415 -12.72 16.09 -4.29
C SER A 415 -11.48 16.95 -4.50
N ASP A 416 -10.54 16.46 -5.31
CA ASP A 416 -9.43 17.25 -5.86
C ASP A 416 -9.71 17.71 -7.30
N ASP A 417 -10.92 17.51 -7.83
CA ASP A 417 -11.28 17.87 -9.20
C ASP A 417 -11.60 19.38 -9.31
N PRO A 418 -10.84 20.16 -10.09
CA PRO A 418 -11.14 21.57 -10.31
C PRO A 418 -12.53 21.82 -10.93
N ASN A 419 -13.09 20.84 -11.67
CA ASN A 419 -14.44 20.94 -12.24
C ASN A 419 -15.54 20.82 -11.18
N VAL A 420 -15.23 20.29 -10.01
CA VAL A 420 -16.11 20.31 -8.83
C VAL A 420 -15.87 21.58 -8.01
N ALA A 421 -14.61 21.97 -7.84
CA ALA A 421 -14.23 23.12 -7.02
C ALA A 421 -14.73 24.45 -7.59
N SER A 422 -14.47 24.73 -8.88
CA SER A 422 -14.85 26.00 -9.52
C SER A 422 -16.35 26.34 -9.39
N PRO A 423 -17.30 25.45 -9.73
CA PRO A 423 -18.72 25.73 -9.52
C PRO A 423 -19.10 25.81 -8.04
N THR A 424 -18.39 25.12 -7.14
CA THR A 424 -18.63 25.22 -5.69
C THR A 424 -18.31 26.62 -5.16
N PHE A 425 -17.18 27.20 -5.56
CA PHE A 425 -16.84 28.58 -5.22
C PHE A 425 -17.92 29.56 -5.67
N GLY A 426 -18.33 29.51 -6.95
CA GLY A 426 -19.35 30.43 -7.47
C GLY A 426 -20.73 30.25 -6.82
N LEU A 427 -21.07 29.04 -6.36
CA LEU A 427 -22.30 28.80 -5.60
C LEU A 427 -22.24 29.44 -4.21
N LEU A 428 -21.13 29.27 -3.50
CA LEU A 428 -20.97 29.79 -2.14
C LEU A 428 -20.90 31.32 -2.11
N GLU A 429 -20.38 31.97 -3.16
CA GLU A 429 -20.53 33.43 -3.33
C GLU A 429 -21.98 33.88 -3.39
N SER A 430 -22.85 33.08 -4.01
CA SER A 430 -24.26 33.42 -4.20
C SER A 430 -25.14 33.11 -2.99
N ILE A 431 -24.63 32.33 -2.03
CA ILE A 431 -25.37 31.87 -0.85
C ILE A 431 -24.99 32.75 0.34
N SER A 432 -25.96 33.43 0.96
CA SER A 432 -25.72 34.31 2.12
C SER A 432 -25.51 33.57 3.46
N GLY A 433 -25.50 32.24 3.44
CA GLY A 433 -25.37 31.40 4.65
C GLY A 433 -23.93 31.28 5.13
N ASN A 434 -23.75 31.08 6.44
CA ASN A 434 -22.44 30.94 7.08
C ASN A 434 -22.10 29.49 7.44
N THR A 435 -22.67 28.51 6.73
CA THR A 435 -22.44 27.09 7.01
C THR A 435 -21.01 26.72 6.65
N PRO A 436 -20.19 26.18 7.57
CA PRO A 436 -18.82 25.77 7.27
C PRO A 436 -18.77 24.74 6.15
N VAL A 437 -17.87 24.96 5.19
CA VAL A 437 -17.60 24.03 4.09
C VAL A 437 -16.19 23.50 4.20
N MET A 438 -16.06 22.22 4.54
CA MET A 438 -14.79 21.52 4.53
C MET A 438 -14.47 21.00 3.13
N VAL A 439 -13.25 21.26 2.67
CA VAL A 439 -12.75 20.86 1.34
C VAL A 439 -11.34 20.28 1.48
N MET A 440 -10.88 19.54 0.46
CA MET A 440 -9.50 19.06 0.41
C MET A 440 -8.52 20.24 0.28
N ASP A 441 -7.34 20.14 0.89
CA ASP A 441 -6.30 21.18 0.84
C ASP A 441 -5.76 21.49 -0.58
N THR A 442 -5.96 20.58 -1.53
CA THR A 442 -5.64 20.78 -2.95
C THR A 442 -6.32 22.02 -3.55
N TRP A 443 -7.45 22.46 -2.98
CA TRP A 443 -8.18 23.65 -3.43
C TRP A 443 -7.35 24.93 -3.25
N LEU A 444 -6.36 24.92 -2.36
CA LEU A 444 -5.43 26.03 -2.16
C LEU A 444 -4.46 26.22 -3.35
N PHE A 445 -4.33 25.22 -4.22
CA PHE A 445 -3.43 25.27 -5.39
C PHE A 445 -4.15 25.61 -6.70
N PHE A 446 -5.47 25.76 -6.70
CA PHE A 446 -6.19 26.11 -7.93
C PHE A 446 -6.00 27.58 -8.29
N ASN A 447 -5.62 27.84 -9.54
CA ASN A 447 -5.34 29.19 -10.03
C ASN A 447 -6.55 30.15 -10.01
N PHE A 448 -7.78 29.62 -9.97
CA PHE A 448 -9.00 30.42 -9.84
C PHE A 448 -9.40 30.72 -8.39
N ALA A 449 -8.77 30.07 -7.41
CA ALA A 449 -9.01 30.35 -6.00
C ALA A 449 -8.23 31.62 -5.61
N ASN A 450 -8.94 32.74 -5.47
CA ASN A 450 -8.33 33.97 -4.96
C ASN A 450 -8.56 34.11 -3.45
N PHE A 451 -7.75 34.96 -2.82
CA PHE A 451 -7.76 35.20 -1.37
C PHE A 451 -9.15 35.60 -0.82
N GLU A 452 -9.83 36.52 -1.50
CA GLU A 452 -11.14 37.04 -1.04
C GLU A 452 -12.22 35.94 -1.07
N MET A 453 -12.19 35.07 -2.09
CA MET A 453 -13.10 33.93 -2.20
C MET A 453 -12.91 32.95 -1.04
N LEU A 454 -11.66 32.60 -0.74
CA LEU A 454 -11.32 31.63 0.30
C LEU A 454 -11.68 32.12 1.71
N GLN A 455 -11.47 33.41 2.00
CA GLN A 455 -11.75 33.97 3.33
C GLN A 455 -13.25 34.21 3.57
N ASN A 456 -13.99 34.71 2.57
CA ASN A 456 -15.39 35.11 2.75
C ASN A 456 -16.37 33.94 2.83
N GLN A 457 -16.01 32.76 2.31
CA GLN A 457 -16.93 31.63 2.15
C GLN A 457 -16.83 30.59 3.29
N ASN A 458 -16.16 30.93 4.40
CA ASN A 458 -15.97 30.06 5.57
C ASN A 458 -15.48 28.65 5.18
N PHE A 459 -14.47 28.58 4.31
CA PHE A 459 -13.81 27.34 3.94
C PHE A 459 -12.91 26.83 5.05
N HIS A 460 -12.92 25.52 5.23
CA HIS A 460 -12.05 24.76 6.11
C HIS A 460 -11.32 23.72 5.27
N PHE A 461 -10.00 23.70 5.32
CA PHE A 461 -9.18 22.82 4.49
C PHE A 461 -8.74 21.62 5.32
N ILE A 462 -9.10 20.43 4.84
CA ILE A 462 -8.69 19.16 5.43
C ILE A 462 -7.23 18.92 5.05
N SER A 463 -6.32 18.98 6.03
CA SER A 463 -4.89 18.88 5.75
C SER A 463 -4.49 17.49 5.25
N ASN A 464 -3.66 17.45 4.20
CA ASN A 464 -3.12 16.23 3.62
C ASN A 464 -1.60 16.37 3.41
N ASN A 465 -0.90 16.71 4.50
CA ASN A 465 0.47 17.25 4.52
C ASN A 465 0.52 18.66 3.89
N THR A 466 -0.42 19.54 4.25
CA THR A 466 -0.54 20.88 3.68
C THR A 466 0.71 21.72 3.91
N ILE A 467 1.08 22.53 2.92
CA ILE A 467 2.22 23.44 2.95
C ILE A 467 1.91 24.69 3.80
N ARG A 468 2.86 25.11 4.63
CA ARG A 468 2.81 26.38 5.37
C ARG A 468 3.21 27.54 4.46
N PHE A 469 2.31 27.95 3.57
CA PHE A 469 2.61 28.94 2.52
C PHE A 469 3.22 30.26 3.00
N ALA A 470 2.95 30.68 4.24
CA ALA A 470 3.49 31.91 4.81
C ALA A 470 4.88 31.74 5.49
N SER A 471 5.46 30.54 5.47
CA SER A 471 6.74 30.27 6.15
C SER A 471 7.95 30.65 5.29
N SER A 472 9.01 31.14 5.93
CA SER A 472 10.25 31.50 5.22
C SER A 472 10.89 30.29 4.54
N GLN A 473 10.76 29.09 5.14
CA GLN A 473 11.28 27.85 4.56
C GLN A 473 10.61 27.49 3.23
N VAL A 474 9.32 27.80 3.08
CA VAL A 474 8.60 27.60 1.82
C VAL A 474 9.11 28.55 0.75
N GLU A 475 9.31 29.82 1.09
CA GLU A 475 9.82 30.78 0.10
C GLU A 475 11.28 30.51 -0.28
N GLU A 476 12.14 30.19 0.69
CA GLU A 476 13.51 29.74 0.40
C GLU A 476 13.54 28.53 -0.53
N PHE A 477 12.66 27.55 -0.32
CA PHE A 477 12.53 26.40 -1.22
C PHE A 477 12.05 26.83 -2.61
N ARG A 478 11.01 27.66 -2.71
CA ARG A 478 10.43 28.08 -3.99
C ARG A 478 11.39 28.88 -4.84
N GLU A 479 12.08 29.85 -4.23
CA GLU A 479 13.08 30.68 -4.91
C GLU A 479 14.21 29.81 -5.45
N ALA A 480 14.81 28.98 -4.59
CA ALA A 480 15.93 28.13 -5.00
C ALA A 480 15.51 27.03 -6.00
N PHE A 481 14.30 26.48 -5.87
CA PHE A 481 13.75 25.53 -6.84
C PHE A 481 13.51 26.19 -8.20
N PHE A 482 12.96 27.42 -8.22
CA PHE A 482 12.73 28.19 -9.44
C PHE A 482 14.05 28.59 -10.11
N GLU A 483 15.06 29.01 -9.35
CA GLU A 483 16.38 29.32 -9.88
C GLU A 483 17.01 28.10 -10.59
N GLU A 484 16.84 26.90 -10.05
CA GLU A 484 17.41 25.68 -10.63
C GLU A 484 16.57 25.12 -11.80
N ASN A 485 15.24 25.07 -11.67
CA ASN A 485 14.36 24.37 -12.60
C ASN A 485 13.63 25.30 -13.59
N GLN A 486 13.73 26.62 -13.41
CA GLN A 486 13.08 27.65 -14.22
C GLN A 486 11.54 27.50 -14.28
N ILE A 487 10.96 26.83 -13.29
CA ILE A 487 9.53 26.59 -13.11
C ILE A 487 9.20 26.63 -11.62
N TYR A 488 8.05 27.20 -11.26
CA TYR A 488 7.59 27.18 -9.88
C TYR A 488 7.24 25.75 -9.45
N PRO A 489 7.59 25.33 -8.22
CA PRO A 489 7.30 23.98 -7.76
C PRO A 489 5.79 23.73 -7.69
N SER A 490 5.33 22.61 -8.27
CA SER A 490 3.94 22.17 -8.13
C SER A 490 3.68 21.60 -6.74
N LEU A 491 2.42 21.29 -6.40
CA LEU A 491 2.09 20.57 -5.15
C LEU A 491 2.93 19.30 -4.99
N ASN A 492 3.12 18.53 -6.06
CA ASN A 492 3.88 17.28 -6.00
C ASN A 492 5.37 17.53 -5.77
N ALA A 493 5.95 18.61 -6.33
CA ALA A 493 7.32 19.01 -6.01
C ALA A 493 7.50 19.40 -4.54
N HIS A 494 6.54 20.13 -3.96
CA HIS A 494 6.58 20.42 -2.51
C HIS A 494 6.48 19.12 -1.69
N LEU A 495 5.59 18.20 -2.06
CA LEU A 495 5.47 16.92 -1.35
C LEU A 495 6.72 16.06 -1.45
N GLY A 496 7.37 16.04 -2.62
CA GLY A 496 8.63 15.32 -2.81
C GLY A 496 9.75 15.90 -1.95
N TYR A 497 9.83 17.23 -1.89
CA TYR A 497 10.79 17.93 -1.04
C TYR A 497 10.54 17.63 0.44
N GLU A 498 9.30 17.74 0.92
CA GLU A 498 8.95 17.44 2.31
C GLU A 498 9.20 15.97 2.66
N LEU A 499 8.79 15.04 1.79
CA LEU A 499 8.97 13.60 1.96
C LEU A 499 10.43 13.24 2.19
N MET A 500 11.33 13.72 1.34
CA MET A 500 12.73 13.35 1.46
C MET A 500 13.41 14.07 2.62
N ASN A 501 13.01 15.30 2.96
CA ASN A 501 13.45 15.93 4.21
C ASN A 501 12.99 15.13 5.45
N TRP A 502 11.75 14.64 5.45
CA TRP A 502 11.25 13.78 6.52
C TRP A 502 12.06 12.48 6.62
N VAL A 503 12.38 11.83 5.50
CA VAL A 503 13.24 10.63 5.47
C VAL A 503 14.63 10.92 6.04
N THR A 504 15.33 11.93 5.54
CA THR A 504 16.73 12.22 5.91
C THR A 504 16.86 12.76 7.33
N THR A 505 15.82 13.40 7.88
CA THR A 505 15.79 13.82 9.29
C THR A 505 15.40 12.69 10.24
N THR A 506 14.65 11.70 9.76
CA THR A 506 14.24 10.53 10.55
C THR A 506 15.36 9.49 10.66
N ILE A 507 16.04 9.15 9.56
CA ILE A 507 17.14 8.19 9.56
C ILE A 507 18.39 8.78 8.90
N ASN A 508 19.52 8.68 9.58
CA ASN A 508 20.84 9.10 9.10
C ASN A 508 21.92 8.61 10.08
N SER A 509 23.19 8.87 9.79
CA SER A 509 24.32 8.46 10.64
C SER A 509 24.24 8.98 12.10
N SER A 510 23.61 10.13 12.34
CA SER A 510 23.48 10.72 13.68
C SER A 510 22.28 10.19 14.47
N LYS A 511 21.22 9.77 13.77
CA LYS A 511 19.97 9.25 14.38
C LYS A 511 19.93 7.72 14.45
N GLY A 512 20.75 7.04 13.67
CA GLY A 512 20.60 5.62 13.38
C GLY A 512 19.60 5.36 12.26
N PHE A 513 19.46 4.08 11.89
CA PHE A 513 18.72 3.63 10.70
C PHE A 513 17.46 2.82 11.03
N ASP A 514 17.07 2.76 12.30
CA ASP A 514 15.79 2.16 12.71
C ASP A 514 14.66 3.17 12.51
N PHE A 515 14.02 3.09 11.34
CA PHE A 515 12.97 4.03 10.94
C PHE A 515 11.80 4.04 11.92
N ARG A 516 11.30 2.86 12.31
CA ARG A 516 10.12 2.73 13.18
C ARG A 516 10.40 3.31 14.57
N LYS A 517 11.55 2.98 15.15
CA LYS A 517 11.96 3.51 16.45
C LYS A 517 12.10 5.03 16.40
N ASN A 518 12.82 5.56 15.41
CA ASN A 518 13.06 7.00 15.30
C ASN A 518 11.77 7.79 15.14
N LEU A 519 10.81 7.31 14.34
CA LEU A 519 9.49 7.94 14.23
C LEU A 519 8.71 7.96 15.55
N ASN A 520 8.84 6.91 16.38
CA ASN A 520 8.18 6.86 17.69
C ASN A 520 8.84 7.84 18.69
N GLU A 521 10.16 8.04 18.60
CA GLU A 521 10.90 8.98 19.43
C GLU A 521 10.65 10.44 19.03
N ILE A 522 10.56 10.75 17.73
CA ILE A 522 10.25 12.09 17.22
C ILE A 522 8.84 12.52 17.63
N GLY A 523 7.85 11.63 17.50
CA GLY A 523 6.46 11.95 17.80
C GLY A 523 5.84 12.96 16.82
N ARG A 524 5.05 13.91 17.35
CA ARG A 524 4.55 15.05 16.55
C ARG A 524 5.69 16.05 16.35
N SER A 525 5.98 16.36 15.09
CA SER A 525 6.96 17.37 14.72
C SER A 525 6.41 18.31 13.66
N GLU A 526 6.92 19.54 13.67
CA GLU A 526 6.71 20.47 12.57
C GLU A 526 7.46 19.99 11.32
N GLY A 527 6.86 20.14 10.14
CA GLY A 527 7.47 19.78 8.87
C GLY A 527 8.47 20.84 8.39
N ARG A 528 9.35 20.50 7.44
CA ARG A 528 10.31 21.47 6.88
C ARG A 528 9.55 22.60 6.17
N ILE A 529 8.54 22.23 5.40
CA ILE A 529 7.62 23.15 4.72
C ILE A 529 6.13 22.84 4.96
N SER A 530 5.78 21.70 5.56
CA SER A 530 4.40 21.29 5.85
C SER A 530 3.99 21.53 7.30
N TYR A 531 2.70 21.74 7.62
CA TYR A 531 2.25 22.03 9.01
C TYR A 531 2.75 21.04 10.06
N GLY A 532 2.99 19.79 9.70
CA GLY A 532 3.59 18.82 10.59
C GLY A 532 3.32 17.38 10.20
N LEU A 533 3.96 16.49 10.94
CA LEU A 533 3.83 15.04 10.80
C LEU A 533 3.70 14.44 12.21
N ASP A 534 2.84 13.44 12.40
CA ASP A 534 2.84 12.58 13.59
C ASP A 534 2.71 11.12 13.18
N PHE A 535 3.83 10.41 13.26
CA PHE A 535 3.93 8.98 12.95
C PHE A 535 4.01 8.11 14.21
N ARG A 536 3.77 8.67 15.40
CA ARG A 536 3.92 7.91 16.65
C ARG A 536 2.94 6.75 16.70
N ASN A 537 3.48 5.54 16.83
CA ASN A 537 2.72 4.30 16.80
C ASN A 537 1.77 4.25 15.58
N SER A 538 2.24 4.74 14.43
CA SER A 538 1.46 4.87 13.19
C SER A 538 2.33 4.67 11.95
N ARG A 539 1.82 3.94 10.97
CA ARG A 539 2.46 3.81 9.64
C ARG A 539 2.01 4.89 8.65
N ASN A 540 1.10 5.78 9.05
CA ASN A 540 0.67 6.93 8.27
C ASN A 540 0.72 8.21 9.11
N ASN A 541 0.71 9.38 8.47
CA ASN A 541 0.68 10.64 9.18
C ASN A 541 -0.68 10.85 9.90
N LYS A 542 -0.70 10.81 11.22
CA LYS A 542 -1.92 11.07 12.01
C LYS A 542 -2.22 12.55 12.20
N PHE A 543 -1.29 13.44 11.83
CA PHE A 543 -1.50 14.87 12.01
C PHE A 543 -2.33 15.46 10.87
N VAL A 544 -3.64 15.54 11.10
CA VAL A 544 -4.63 16.09 10.16
C VAL A 544 -5.31 17.32 10.76
N PRO A 545 -4.63 18.48 10.83
CA PRO A 545 -5.28 19.71 11.26
C PRO A 545 -6.32 20.15 10.23
N ILE A 546 -7.38 20.81 10.70
CA ILE A 546 -8.27 21.56 9.83
C ILE A 546 -7.78 23.00 9.79
N LEU A 547 -7.56 23.50 8.58
CA LEU A 547 -6.95 24.80 8.35
C LEU A 547 -8.00 25.80 7.88
N LYS A 548 -7.84 27.07 8.25
CA LYS A 548 -8.72 28.14 7.80
C LYS A 548 -7.93 29.37 7.44
N LEU A 549 -8.32 30.05 6.36
CA LEU A 549 -7.69 31.29 5.93
C LEU A 549 -8.22 32.47 6.75
N GLU A 550 -7.33 33.14 7.48
CA GLU A 550 -7.64 34.33 8.28
C GLU A 550 -6.59 35.42 8.04
N ASN A 551 -7.04 36.62 7.69
CA ASN A 551 -6.20 37.81 7.50
C ASN A 551 -4.99 37.60 6.56
N GLY A 552 -5.13 36.78 5.51
CA GLY A 552 -4.02 36.50 4.59
C GLY A 552 -3.25 35.23 4.90
N VAL A 553 -3.49 34.60 6.05
CA VAL A 553 -2.67 33.51 6.56
C VAL A 553 -3.51 32.28 6.82
N LEU A 554 -3.00 31.12 6.43
CA LEU A 554 -3.63 29.85 6.72
C LEU A 554 -3.28 29.44 8.16
N GLU A 555 -4.29 29.20 9.00
CA GLU A 555 -4.12 28.89 10.42
C GLU A 555 -4.72 27.53 10.79
N GLU A 556 -4.06 26.79 11.69
CA GLU A 556 -4.63 25.61 12.38
C GLU A 556 -5.73 26.06 13.34
N LYS A 557 -6.90 25.40 13.30
CA LYS A 557 -8.04 25.73 14.14
C LYS A 557 -8.25 24.76 15.31
#